data_AF-A0A376DSZ7-F1
#
_entry.id   AF-A0A376DSZ7-F1
#
_cell.length_a   1.000
_cell.length_b   1.000
_cell.length_c   1.000
_cell.angle_alpha   90.00
_cell.angle_beta   90.00
_cell.angle_gamma   90.00
#
_symmetry.space_group_name_H-M   'P 1'
#
loop_
_entity.id
_entity.type
_entity.pdbx_description
1 polymer ?
#
loop_
_entity_poly.entity_id
_entity_poly.type
_entity_poly.pdbx_seq_one_letter_code
_entity_poly.pdbx_strand_id
1 'polypeptide(L)'
;MKFTIEQIKAEHRKVKSGADFPAYIQAIKNLGVSDYTVSVADGNTRYFDTENKKAETGKKYDPILVSGKLNLEQFKTRLKLHQQGRTDYLTFCQ
;
A
#
# COMPACT_ATOMS: atom_id res chain seq x y z
N MET A 1 9.43 11.68 -14.52
CA MET A 1 9.51 10.47 -13.68
C MET A 1 10.88 10.41 -13.07
N LYS A 2 10.97 10.71 -11.77
CA LYS A 2 12.25 10.78 -11.03
C LYS A 2 12.68 9.43 -10.43
N PHE A 3 11.82 8.41 -10.53
CA PHE A 3 12.00 7.08 -9.96
C PHE A 3 11.48 5.98 -10.89
N THR A 4 11.84 4.73 -10.59
CA THR A 4 11.24 3.52 -11.21
C THR A 4 10.58 2.63 -10.15
N ILE A 5 9.71 1.72 -10.60
CA ILE A 5 9.07 0.75 -9.71
C ILE A 5 10.11 -0.20 -9.09
N GLU A 6 11.18 -0.53 -9.80
CA GLU A 6 12.27 -1.37 -9.30
C GLU A 6 13.01 -0.72 -8.13
N GLN A 7 13.25 0.60 -8.20
CA GLN A 7 13.83 1.37 -7.10
C GLN A 7 12.92 1.37 -5.88
N ILE A 8 11.62 1.60 -6.08
CA ILE A 8 10.64 1.57 -4.98
C ILE A 8 10.54 0.17 -4.35
N LYS A 9 10.51 -0.89 -5.17
CA LYS A 9 10.54 -2.28 -4.69
C LYS A 9 11.83 -2.59 -3.92
N ALA A 10 12.96 -2.03 -4.33
CA ALA A 10 14.23 -2.18 -3.62
C ALA A 10 14.17 -1.54 -2.22
N GLU A 11 13.60 -0.35 -2.09
CA GLU A 11 13.39 0.29 -0.78
C GLU A 11 12.36 -0.46 0.07
N HIS A 12 11.25 -0.90 -0.53
CA HIS A 12 10.21 -1.64 0.20
C HIS A 12 10.73 -2.97 0.77
N ARG A 13 11.68 -3.65 0.11
CA ARG A 13 12.30 -4.89 0.64
C ARG A 13 13.08 -4.68 1.95
N LYS A 14 13.42 -3.44 2.30
CA LYS A 14 14.09 -3.11 3.57
C LYS A 14 13.11 -3.05 4.74
N VAL A 15 11.80 -2.97 4.48
CA VAL A 15 10.75 -2.98 5.51
C VAL A 15 10.56 -4.41 6.02
N LYS A 16 10.95 -4.67 7.26
CA LYS A 16 10.79 -5.99 7.92
C LYS A 16 9.63 -5.99 8.90
N SER A 17 9.27 -4.82 9.42
CA SER A 17 8.24 -4.59 10.42
C SER A 17 7.61 -3.21 10.24
N GLY A 18 6.53 -2.94 10.97
CA GLY A 18 5.91 -1.60 10.98
C GLY A 18 6.86 -0.49 11.44
N ALA A 19 7.87 -0.79 12.26
CA ALA A 19 8.86 0.18 12.74
C ALA A 19 9.77 0.70 11.62
N ASP A 20 9.93 -0.06 10.54
CA ASP A 20 10.78 0.30 9.39
C ASP A 20 10.04 1.22 8.39
N PHE A 21 8.72 1.34 8.53
CA PHE A 21 7.88 2.05 7.57
C PHE A 21 8.23 3.55 7.43
N PRO A 22 8.49 4.31 8.52
CA PRO A 22 8.90 5.71 8.38
C PRO A 22 10.18 5.90 7.55
N ALA A 23 11.17 5.02 7.70
CA ALA A 23 12.42 5.07 6.94
C ALA A 23 12.18 4.79 5.45
N TYR A 24 11.33 3.80 5.13
CA TYR A 24 10.91 3.53 3.75
C TYR A 24 10.20 4.74 3.11
N ILE A 25 9.26 5.37 3.83
CA ILE A 25 8.56 6.56 3.33
C ILE A 25 9.55 7.71 3.04
N GLN A 26 10.54 7.92 3.92
CA GLN A 26 11.57 8.92 3.67
C GLN A 26 12.43 8.59 2.45
N ALA A 27 12.80 7.31 2.28
CA ALA A 27 13.61 6.86 1.14
C ALA A 27 12.89 7.10 -0.19
N ILE A 28 11.62 6.73 -0.31
CA ILE A 28 10.87 6.93 -1.57
C ILE A 28 10.57 8.41 -1.84
N LYS A 29 10.39 9.24 -0.80
CA LYS A 29 10.32 10.70 -0.95
C LYS A 29 11.60 11.27 -1.53
N ASN A 30 12.76 10.80 -1.04
CA ASN A 30 14.07 11.23 -1.56
C ASN A 30 14.29 10.78 -3.02
N LEU A 31 13.68 9.67 -3.46
CA LEU A 31 13.64 9.26 -4.88
C LEU A 31 12.72 10.16 -5.73
N GLY A 32 11.90 11.01 -5.12
CA GLY A 32 11.01 11.95 -5.81
C GLY A 32 9.54 11.54 -5.86
N VAL A 33 9.11 10.57 -5.05
CA VAL A 33 7.68 10.26 -4.85
C VAL A 33 7.02 11.38 -4.05
N SER A 34 5.97 11.99 -4.61
CA SER A 34 5.12 12.96 -3.90
C SER A 34 4.08 12.26 -3.04
N ASP A 35 3.40 11.29 -3.62
CA ASP A 35 2.29 10.55 -3.04
C ASP A 35 2.12 9.21 -3.77
N TYR A 36 1.35 8.31 -3.15
CA TYR A 36 0.96 7.07 -3.79
C TYR A 36 -0.41 6.60 -3.33
N THR A 37 -1.08 5.83 -4.18
CA THR A 37 -2.39 5.23 -3.91
C THR A 37 -2.29 3.72 -4.03
N VAL A 38 -2.89 2.99 -3.10
CA VAL A 38 -3.00 1.52 -3.16
C VAL A 38 -4.47 1.17 -3.38
N SER A 39 -4.75 0.42 -4.44
CA SER A 39 -6.08 -0.12 -4.74
C SER A 39 -6.32 -1.38 -3.90
N VAL A 40 -7.35 -1.37 -3.05
CA VAL A 40 -7.78 -2.58 -2.32
C VAL A 40 -8.35 -3.62 -3.28
N ALA A 41 -8.97 -3.18 -4.39
CA ALA A 41 -9.64 -4.08 -5.32
C ALA A 41 -8.67 -5.09 -5.97
N ASP A 42 -7.42 -4.71 -6.26
CA ASP A 42 -6.48 -5.57 -7.00
C ASP A 42 -5.01 -5.45 -6.54
N GLY A 43 -4.75 -4.68 -5.49
CA GLY A 43 -3.42 -4.46 -4.93
C GLY A 43 -2.51 -3.56 -5.76
N ASN A 44 -3.01 -2.99 -6.87
CA ASN A 44 -2.22 -2.10 -7.70
C ASN A 44 -1.84 -0.84 -6.91
N THR A 45 -0.55 -0.49 -6.94
CA THR A 45 -0.03 0.72 -6.31
C THR A 45 0.40 1.70 -7.39
N ARG A 46 -0.12 2.92 -7.35
CA ARG A 46 0.27 4.02 -8.24
C ARG A 46 1.07 5.04 -7.46
N TYR A 47 2.29 5.33 -7.92
CA TYR A 47 3.18 6.32 -7.36
C TYR A 47 3.21 7.53 -8.26
N PHE A 48 3.24 8.73 -7.69
CA PHE A 48 3.28 9.99 -8.42
C PHE A 48 4.57 10.75 -8.08
N ASP A 49 5.11 11.45 -9.08
CA ASP A 49 6.14 12.47 -8.86
C ASP A 49 5.53 13.87 -8.73
N THR A 50 6.36 14.86 -8.39
CA THR A 50 5.95 16.27 -8.23
C THR A 50 5.37 16.91 -9.49
N GLU A 51 5.47 16.26 -10.66
CA GLU A 51 4.89 16.70 -11.94
C GLU A 51 3.63 15.88 -12.31
N ASN A 52 3.06 15.12 -11.36
CA ASN A 52 1.94 14.21 -11.56
C ASN A 52 2.17 13.09 -12.60
N LYS A 53 3.44 12.79 -12.95
CA LYS A 53 3.75 11.60 -13.75
C LYS A 53 3.68 10.39 -12.84
N LYS A 54 3.14 9.26 -13.35
CA LYS A 54 2.88 8.07 -12.55
C LYS A 54 3.64 6.83 -13.00
N ALA A 55 4.01 6.00 -12.03
CA ALA A 55 4.44 4.62 -12.26
C ALA A 55 3.55 3.67 -11.44
N GLU A 56 3.25 2.48 -11.98
CA GLU A 56 2.32 1.53 -11.35
C GLU A 56 2.94 0.14 -11.19
N THR A 57 2.59 -0.55 -10.11
CA THR A 57 3.07 -1.92 -9.87
C THR A 57 2.35 -2.98 -10.69
N GLY A 58 1.19 -2.64 -11.25
CA GLY A 58 0.25 -3.61 -11.80
C GLY A 58 -0.55 -4.33 -10.70
N LYS A 59 -1.52 -5.14 -11.12
CA LYS A 59 -2.35 -5.97 -10.23
C LYS A 59 -1.48 -6.99 -9.49
N LYS A 60 -1.76 -7.20 -8.20
CA LYS A 60 -1.04 -8.14 -7.34
C LYS A 60 -1.85 -9.40 -7.03
N TYR A 61 -3.17 -9.32 -7.12
CA TYR A 61 -4.09 -10.43 -6.88
C TYR A 61 -5.35 -10.25 -7.72
N ASP A 62 -6.17 -11.30 -7.76
CA ASP A 62 -7.45 -11.29 -8.47
C ASP A 62 -8.41 -10.24 -7.89
N PRO A 63 -9.19 -9.54 -8.72
CA PRO A 63 -10.05 -8.48 -8.24
C PRO A 63 -11.01 -8.93 -7.13
N ILE A 64 -11.00 -8.21 -6.01
CA ILE A 64 -11.98 -8.37 -4.92
C ILE A 64 -13.04 -7.28 -5.00
N LEU A 65 -14.28 -7.64 -4.67
CA LEU A 65 -15.39 -6.69 -4.64
C LEU A 65 -15.31 -5.83 -3.38
N VAL A 66 -15.18 -4.52 -3.54
CA VAL A 66 -15.25 -3.58 -2.42
C VAL A 66 -16.68 -3.07 -2.29
N SER A 67 -17.30 -3.31 -1.12
CA SER A 67 -18.65 -2.81 -0.82
C SER A 67 -18.68 -1.27 -0.82
N GLY A 68 -19.68 -0.68 -1.48
CA GLY A 68 -19.96 0.76 -1.41
C GLY A 68 -20.63 1.19 -0.10
N LYS A 69 -20.99 0.26 0.78
CA LYS A 69 -21.58 0.52 2.10
C LYS A 69 -20.60 0.10 3.20
N LEU A 70 -20.28 1.04 4.10
CA LEU A 70 -19.44 0.80 5.27
C LEU A 70 -20.26 0.19 6.42
N ASN A 71 -19.83 -0.97 6.93
CA ASN A 71 -20.21 -1.44 8.26
C ASN A 71 -19.10 -1.04 9.25
N LEU A 72 -19.31 0.07 9.96
CA LEU A 72 -18.29 0.68 10.82
C LEU A 72 -17.85 -0.24 11.97
N GLU A 73 -18.79 -0.93 12.62
CA GLU A 73 -18.48 -1.77 13.79
C GLU A 73 -17.74 -3.05 13.39
N GLN A 74 -18.12 -3.66 12.26
CA GLN A 74 -17.38 -4.77 11.69
C GLN A 74 -15.97 -4.34 11.28
N PHE A 75 -15.82 -3.18 10.62
CA PHE A 75 -14.52 -2.66 10.22
C PHE A 75 -13.58 -2.45 11.42
N LYS A 76 -14.05 -1.80 12.50
CA LYS A 76 -13.28 -1.61 13.74
C LYS A 76 -12.84 -2.94 14.35
N THR A 77 -13.73 -3.93 14.36
CA THR A 77 -13.45 -5.27 14.89
C THR A 77 -12.33 -5.96 14.07
N ARG A 78 -12.44 -5.95 12.74
CA ARG A 78 -11.44 -6.51 11.84
C ARG A 78 -10.09 -5.79 11.94
N LEU A 79 -10.11 -4.46 12.05
CA LEU A 79 -8.89 -3.66 12.22
C LEU A 79 -8.13 -4.05 13.49
N LYS A 80 -8.83 -4.23 14.63
CA LYS A 80 -8.22 -4.71 15.86
C LYS A 80 -7.61 -6.11 15.71
N LEU A 81 -8.31 -7.04 15.05
CA LEU A 81 -7.78 -8.39 14.79
C LEU A 81 -6.50 -8.35 13.95
N HIS A 82 -6.47 -7.53 12.89
CA HIS A 82 -5.29 -7.36 12.05
C HIS A 82 -4.11 -6.74 12.82
N GLN A 83 -4.35 -5.71 13.64
CA GLN A 83 -3.33 -5.09 14.49
C GLN A 83 -2.75 -6.06 15.53
N GLN A 84 -3.52 -7.07 15.93
CA GLN A 84 -3.07 -8.16 16.81
C GLN A 84 -2.34 -9.29 16.07
N GLY A 85 -2.12 -9.16 14.76
CA GLY A 85 -1.46 -10.17 13.93
C GLY A 85 -2.32 -11.41 13.62
N ARG A 86 -3.64 -11.34 13.84
CA ARG A 86 -4.54 -12.49 13.65
C ARG A 86 -5.01 -12.68 12.21
N THR A 87 -4.77 -11.70 11.35
CA THR A 87 -5.10 -11.75 9.92
C THR A 87 -3.94 -11.17 9.13
N ASP A 88 -3.67 -11.73 7.95
CA ASP A 88 -2.86 -11.05 6.94
C ASP A 88 -3.66 -9.93 6.25
N TYR A 89 -3.02 -9.24 5.31
CA TYR A 89 -3.65 -8.11 4.60
C TYR A 89 -4.83 -8.56 3.72
N LEU A 90 -4.71 -9.66 2.98
CA LEU A 90 -5.78 -10.13 2.09
C LEU A 90 -7.00 -10.58 2.89
N THR A 91 -6.77 -11.31 3.97
CA THR A 91 -7.80 -11.69 4.94
C THR A 91 -8.42 -10.46 5.57
N PHE A 92 -7.65 -9.42 5.93
CA PHE A 92 -8.20 -8.17 6.47
C PHE A 92 -9.13 -7.45 5.48
N CYS A 93 -8.79 -7.44 4.19
CA CYS A 93 -9.52 -6.72 3.13
C CYS A 93 -10.80 -7.41 2.63
N GLN A 94 -11.00 -8.70 2.92
CA GLN A 94 -12.28 -9.41 2.70
C GLN A 94 -13.31 -9.07 3.78
#